data_AF-A0A8D8J0C0-F1
#
_entry.id   AF-A0A8D8J0C0-F1
#
_cell.length_a   1.000
_cell.length_b   1.000
_cell.length_c   1.000
_cell.angle_alpha   90.00
_cell.angle_beta   90.00
_cell.angle_gamma   90.00
#
_symmetry.space_group_name_H-M   'P 1'
#
loop_
_entity.id
_entity.type
_entity.pdbx_description
1 polymer ?
#
loop_
_entity_poly.entity_id
_entity_poly.type
_entity_poly.pdbx_seq_one_letter_code
_entity_poly.pdbx_strand_id
1 'polypeptide(L)'
;NPQRLIHPKASEVTGLYNDLLENESKFDENTAQLIVLFLERLQSPTCLVAHNGNRFDFLILKKELEALNAQLPDATYCIDSLPLFQTLDQISTQQEKIAQENEKNELADLELTAISAMEELEGKQTTLSQMQKLNETTPRRDKINEHYKRALRSYLDVTPTQETKETPKQSPPRSKRQLFPDAHEGPSGADIPEPEPAAQSSSGMKPARKRFRLCDIYERSFGEPPKCAHYAEGDVKALLKCAIAHGPNFVAYAEEHCVRFSDFSGKM
;
A
#
# COMPACT_ATOMS: atom_id res chain seq x y z
N ASN A 1 -31.15 24.48 8.88
CA ASN A 1 -31.77 25.10 7.69
C ASN A 1 -30.78 26.02 6.94
N PRO A 2 -30.39 25.72 5.68
CA PRO A 2 -29.45 26.53 4.88
C PRO A 2 -30.05 27.81 4.25
N GLN A 3 -31.35 28.05 4.41
CA GLN A 3 -32.09 29.20 3.87
C GLN A 3 -32.02 29.38 2.34
N ARG A 4 -31.51 28.39 1.62
CA ARG A 4 -31.41 28.31 0.16
C ARG A 4 -31.60 26.86 -0.28
N LEU A 5 -31.93 26.68 -1.56
CA LEU A 5 -32.04 25.35 -2.14
C LEU A 5 -30.68 24.64 -2.12
N ILE A 6 -30.66 23.43 -1.58
CA ILE A 6 -29.50 22.55 -1.60
C ILE A 6 -29.36 22.01 -3.02
N HIS A 7 -28.16 22.09 -3.56
CA HIS A 7 -27.89 21.56 -4.90
C HIS A 7 -28.15 20.04 -4.93
N PRO A 8 -28.77 19.47 -5.99
CA PRO A 8 -29.15 18.06 -6.03
C PRO A 8 -28.00 17.09 -5.73
N LYS A 9 -26.80 17.39 -6.26
CA LYS A 9 -25.60 16.58 -6.00
C LYS A 9 -25.15 16.63 -4.54
N ALA A 10 -25.32 17.75 -3.85
CA ALA A 10 -24.99 17.85 -2.43
C ALA A 10 -25.98 17.02 -1.59
N SER A 11 -27.28 17.06 -1.93
CA SER A 11 -28.29 16.23 -1.26
C SER A 11 -28.10 14.73 -1.47
N GLU A 12 -27.72 14.30 -2.68
CA GLU A 12 -27.40 12.89 -2.96
C GLU A 12 -26.23 12.40 -2.10
N VAL A 13 -25.23 13.25 -1.91
CA VAL A 13 -23.98 12.91 -1.23
C VAL A 13 -24.13 12.96 0.30
N THR A 14 -24.80 13.97 0.85
CA THR A 14 -24.95 14.14 2.31
C THR A 14 -26.21 13.48 2.88
N GLY A 15 -27.19 13.16 2.04
CA GLY A 15 -28.51 12.72 2.47
C GLY A 15 -29.37 13.84 3.09
N LEU A 16 -28.93 15.10 3.01
CA LEU A 16 -29.65 16.26 3.55
C LEU A 16 -30.45 16.96 2.45
N TYR A 17 -31.75 17.12 2.71
CA TYR A 17 -32.72 17.75 1.83
C TYR A 17 -33.35 18.96 2.52
N ASN A 18 -33.90 19.89 1.73
CA ASN A 18 -34.46 21.14 2.27
C ASN A 18 -35.68 20.91 3.16
N ASP A 19 -36.53 19.95 2.82
CA ASP A 19 -37.71 19.52 3.59
C ASP A 19 -37.31 18.90 4.93
N LEU A 20 -36.27 18.07 4.97
CA LEU A 20 -35.73 17.51 6.22
C LEU A 20 -35.20 18.59 7.18
N LEU A 21 -34.71 19.70 6.64
CA LEU A 21 -34.06 20.76 7.40
C LEU A 21 -34.92 22.00 7.59
N GLU A 22 -36.19 21.97 7.18
CA GLU A 22 -37.05 23.16 7.14
C GLU A 22 -37.34 23.71 8.54
N ASN A 23 -37.53 22.80 9.51
CA ASN A 23 -37.86 23.10 10.91
C ASN A 23 -36.63 23.26 11.80
N GLU A 24 -35.44 22.97 11.27
CA GLU A 24 -34.17 23.16 11.97
C GLU A 24 -33.79 24.63 12.01
N SER A 25 -33.09 25.05 13.06
CA SER A 25 -32.57 26.42 13.14
C SER A 25 -31.62 26.73 11.97
N LYS A 26 -31.59 28.01 11.59
CA LYS A 26 -30.57 28.55 10.69
C LYS A 26 -29.28 28.78 11.46
N PHE A 27 -28.20 29.04 10.74
CA PHE A 27 -26.99 29.58 11.36
C PHE A 27 -27.28 31.01 11.83
N ASP A 28 -27.25 31.23 13.14
CA ASP A 28 -27.63 32.48 13.80
C ASP A 28 -26.61 32.88 14.89
N GLU A 29 -26.87 34.01 15.55
CA GLU A 29 -26.03 34.55 16.63
C GLU A 29 -25.83 33.54 17.76
N ASN A 30 -26.87 32.78 18.12
CA ASN A 30 -26.77 31.73 19.14
C ASN A 30 -25.82 30.60 18.72
N THR A 31 -25.89 30.19 17.45
CA THR A 31 -25.01 29.18 16.89
C THR A 31 -23.55 29.66 16.90
N ALA A 32 -23.31 30.90 16.48
CA ALA A 32 -21.98 31.51 16.52
C ALA A 32 -21.45 31.59 17.96
N GLN A 33 -22.27 32.04 18.91
CA GLN A 33 -21.91 32.09 20.33
C GLN A 33 -21.59 30.70 20.90
N LEU A 34 -22.33 29.66 20.50
CA LEU A 34 -22.06 28.28 20.92
C LEU A 34 -20.67 27.83 20.46
N ILE A 35 -20.31 28.12 19.21
CA ILE A 35 -18.97 27.81 18.67
C ILE A 35 -17.89 28.54 19.47
N VAL A 36 -18.07 29.84 19.75
CA VAL A 36 -17.11 30.63 20.54
C VAL A 36 -16.94 30.05 21.94
N LEU A 37 -18.04 29.82 22.66
CA LEU A 37 -18.00 29.25 24.02
C LEU A 37 -17.40 27.83 24.02
N PHE A 38 -17.64 27.05 22.97
CA PHE A 38 -17.03 25.74 22.84
C PHE A 38 -15.50 25.86 22.73
N LEU A 39 -14.99 26.76 21.89
CA LEU A 39 -13.55 26.98 21.72
C LEU A 39 -12.89 27.56 22.97
N GLU A 40 -13.54 28.49 23.68
CA GLU A 40 -13.04 29.08 24.93
C GLU A 40 -12.89 28.06 26.06
N ARG A 41 -13.65 26.96 26.02
CA ARG A 41 -13.53 25.87 26.99
C ARG A 41 -12.38 24.90 26.69
N LEU A 42 -11.81 24.94 25.48
CA LEU A 42 -10.66 24.12 25.11
C LEU A 42 -9.36 24.75 25.64
N GLN A 43 -8.31 23.94 25.74
CA GLN A 43 -6.99 24.47 26.09
C GLN A 43 -6.48 25.36 24.94
N SER A 44 -6.12 26.60 25.28
CA SER A 44 -5.54 27.57 24.36
C SER A 44 -4.02 27.31 24.17
N PRO A 45 -3.46 27.52 22.97
CA PRO A 45 -4.13 27.92 21.72
C PRO A 45 -4.90 26.77 21.06
N THR A 46 -5.95 27.09 20.29
CA THR A 46 -6.75 26.10 19.54
C THR A 46 -6.41 26.16 18.06
N CYS A 47 -6.35 25.01 17.38
CA CYS A 47 -6.13 24.95 15.93
C CYS A 47 -7.23 24.13 15.25
N LEU A 48 -7.99 24.78 14.36
CA LEU A 48 -8.99 24.15 13.52
C LEU A 48 -8.29 23.39 12.38
N VAL A 49 -8.66 22.13 12.20
CA VAL A 49 -8.10 21.29 11.14
C VAL A 49 -9.24 20.88 10.21
N ALA A 50 -9.09 21.18 8.92
CA ALA A 50 -10.05 20.77 7.89
C ALA A 50 -9.32 20.19 6.67
N HIS A 51 -10.00 19.36 5.89
CA HIS A 51 -9.42 18.76 4.69
C HIS A 51 -9.87 19.54 3.45
N ASN A 52 -8.91 20.17 2.76
CA ASN A 52 -9.19 21.18 1.73
C ASN A 52 -9.89 22.44 2.32
N GLY A 53 -9.65 22.71 3.61
CA GLY A 53 -10.30 23.78 4.36
C GLY A 53 -10.03 25.17 3.79
N ASN A 54 -8.84 25.40 3.23
CA ASN A 54 -8.47 26.69 2.66
C ASN A 54 -9.35 27.10 1.46
N ARG A 55 -9.96 26.12 0.78
CA ARG A 55 -10.87 26.37 -0.36
C ARG A 55 -12.32 26.02 -0.05
N PHE A 56 -12.65 25.63 1.18
CA PHE A 56 -13.98 25.15 1.52
C PHE A 56 -14.39 25.56 2.93
N ASP A 57 -14.11 24.75 3.95
CA ASP A 57 -14.66 24.90 5.29
C ASP A 57 -14.36 26.26 5.92
N PHE A 58 -13.11 26.73 5.82
CA PHE A 58 -12.72 28.01 6.44
C PHE A 58 -13.35 29.21 5.73
N LEU A 59 -13.53 29.15 4.41
CA LEU A 59 -14.21 30.20 3.64
C LEU A 59 -15.68 30.30 4.02
N ILE A 60 -16.36 29.16 4.10
CA ILE A 60 -17.78 29.10 4.46
C ILE A 60 -17.95 29.60 5.90
N LEU A 61 -17.18 29.04 6.85
CA LEU A 61 -17.27 29.43 8.26
C LEU A 61 -16.97 30.92 8.47
N LYS A 62 -15.91 31.44 7.83
CA LYS A 62 -15.55 32.86 7.93
C LYS A 62 -16.67 33.76 7.41
N LYS A 63 -17.25 33.43 6.26
CA LYS A 63 -18.36 34.19 5.68
C LYS A 63 -19.61 34.19 6.55
N GLU A 64 -19.97 33.04 7.13
CA GLU A 64 -21.13 32.93 8.04
C GLU A 64 -20.92 33.72 9.33
N LEU A 65 -19.70 33.70 9.90
CA LEU A 65 -19.35 34.49 11.08
C LEU A 65 -19.32 36.00 10.78
N GLU A 66 -18.74 36.41 9.65
CA GLU A 66 -18.69 37.80 9.20
C GLU A 66 -20.11 38.37 8.97
N ALA A 67 -21.01 37.57 8.40
CA ALA A 67 -22.41 37.97 8.20
C ALA A 67 -23.15 38.28 9.51
N LEU A 68 -22.70 37.69 10.63
CA LEU A 68 -23.26 37.88 11.97
C LEU A 68 -22.42 38.84 12.83
N ASN A 69 -21.35 39.44 12.29
CA ASN A 69 -20.35 40.20 13.05
C ASN A 69 -19.75 39.43 14.25
N ALA A 70 -19.73 38.10 14.18
CA ALA A 70 -19.15 37.24 15.20
C ALA A 70 -17.66 36.98 14.91
N GLN A 71 -16.86 36.80 15.95
CA GLN A 71 -15.44 36.48 15.84
C GLN A 71 -15.12 35.28 16.72
N LEU A 72 -14.21 34.43 16.25
CA LEU A 72 -13.62 33.37 17.08
C LEU A 72 -12.59 33.97 18.04
N PRO A 73 -12.22 33.27 19.13
CA PRO A 73 -11.18 33.73 20.04
C PRO A 73 -9.84 34.03 19.32
N ASP A 74 -9.11 35.06 19.77
CA ASP A 74 -7.86 35.51 19.13
C ASP A 74 -6.79 34.42 19.01
N ALA A 75 -6.78 33.47 19.96
CA ALA A 75 -5.87 32.34 19.99
C ALA A 75 -6.38 31.11 19.20
N THR A 76 -7.28 31.33 18.22
CA THR A 76 -7.75 30.30 17.29
C THR A 76 -6.99 30.37 15.97
N TYR A 77 -6.32 29.27 15.65
CA TYR A 77 -5.57 29.03 14.42
C TYR A 77 -6.34 28.08 13.51
N CYS A 78 -5.93 27.97 12.25
CA CYS A 78 -6.43 26.98 11.32
C CYS A 78 -5.32 26.42 10.42
N ILE A 79 -5.52 25.18 9.97
CA ILE A 79 -4.64 24.53 9.00
C ILE A 79 -5.41 23.61 8.06
N ASP A 80 -4.99 23.63 6.79
CA ASP A 80 -5.48 22.69 5.78
C ASP A 80 -4.64 21.41 5.80
N SER A 81 -5.30 20.29 6.04
CA SER A 81 -4.65 18.97 6.06
C SER A 81 -4.30 18.45 4.66
N LEU A 82 -4.86 18.99 3.58
CA LEU A 82 -4.55 18.55 2.21
C LEU A 82 -3.06 18.73 1.85
N PRO A 83 -2.47 19.94 1.94
CA PRO A 83 -1.02 20.13 1.70
C PRO A 83 -0.15 19.41 2.73
N LEU A 84 -0.64 19.28 3.97
CA LEU A 84 0.02 18.51 5.03
C LEU A 84 0.22 17.06 4.59
N PHE A 85 -0.85 16.36 4.22
CA PHE A 85 -0.76 14.95 3.81
C PHE A 85 0.09 14.76 2.54
N GLN A 86 0.08 15.73 1.62
CA GLN A 86 0.96 15.73 0.45
C GLN A 86 2.43 15.80 0.85
N THR A 87 2.77 16.63 1.83
CA THR A 87 4.14 16.79 2.30
C THR A 87 4.61 15.56 3.06
N LEU A 88 3.77 15.01 3.94
CA LEU A 88 4.10 13.80 4.70
C LEU A 88 4.30 12.58 3.80
N ASP A 89 3.48 12.42 2.74
CA ASP A 89 3.65 11.34 1.77
C ASP A 89 4.96 11.48 0.97
N GLN A 90 5.37 12.70 0.65
CA GLN A 90 6.66 12.97 0.00
C GLN A 90 7.83 12.61 0.91
N ILE A 91 7.77 12.98 2.20
CA ILE A 91 8.80 12.65 3.19
C ILE A 91 8.91 11.11 3.34
N SER A 92 7.79 10.41 3.50
CA SER A 92 7.78 8.93 3.60
C SER A 92 8.40 8.28 2.35
N THR A 93 7.97 8.74 1.17
CA THR A 93 8.48 8.20 -0.11
C THR A 93 9.98 8.45 -0.28
N GLN A 94 10.50 9.59 0.20
CA GLN A 94 11.93 9.89 0.17
C GLN A 94 12.71 9.00 1.14
N GLN A 95 12.21 8.81 2.36
CA GLN A 95 12.83 7.92 3.34
C GLN A 95 12.89 6.47 2.84
N GLU A 96 11.82 5.98 2.21
CA GLU A 96 11.79 4.66 1.58
C GLU A 96 12.83 4.51 0.47
N LYS A 97 13.00 5.53 -0.39
CA LYS A 97 14.02 5.52 -1.44
C LYS A 97 15.44 5.51 -0.88
N ILE A 98 15.70 6.34 0.12
CA ILE A 98 17.01 6.40 0.79
C ILE A 98 17.32 5.06 1.45
N ALA A 99 16.35 4.43 2.12
CA ALA A 99 16.52 3.11 2.70
C ALA A 99 16.84 2.05 1.63
N GLN A 100 16.10 2.03 0.52
CA GLN A 100 16.36 1.11 -0.59
C GLN A 100 17.71 1.34 -1.27
N GLU A 101 18.16 2.60 -1.39
CA GLU A 101 19.47 2.94 -1.93
C GLU A 101 20.58 2.48 -0.98
N ASN A 102 20.42 2.68 0.33
CA ASN A 102 21.36 2.19 1.33
C ASN A 102 21.45 0.66 1.32
N GLU A 103 20.32 -0.05 1.30
CA GLU A 103 20.30 -1.52 1.20
C GLU A 103 21.01 -2.03 -0.06
N LYS A 104 20.83 -1.35 -1.20
CA LYS A 104 21.52 -1.70 -2.44
C LYS A 104 23.02 -1.45 -2.36
N ASN A 105 23.44 -0.35 -1.73
CA ASN A 105 24.85 -0.04 -1.56
C ASN A 105 25.52 -1.06 -0.64
N GLU A 106 24.89 -1.43 0.48
CA GLU A 106 25.37 -2.47 1.39
C GLU A 106 25.51 -3.83 0.68
N LEU A 107 24.54 -4.19 -0.17
CA LEU A 107 24.61 -5.42 -0.97
C LEU A 107 25.79 -5.39 -1.95
N ALA A 108 26.01 -4.26 -2.63
CA ALA A 108 27.12 -4.10 -3.56
C ALA A 108 28.49 -4.20 -2.86
N ASP A 109 28.62 -3.64 -1.65
CA ASP A 109 29.86 -3.73 -0.85
C ASP A 109 30.14 -5.18 -0.41
N LEU A 110 29.11 -5.94 -0.04
CA LEU A 110 29.23 -7.36 0.29
C LEU A 110 29.64 -8.20 -0.93
N GLU A 111 29.05 -7.93 -2.10
CA GLU A 111 29.42 -8.57 -3.36
C GLU A 111 30.89 -8.32 -3.72
N LEU A 112 31.34 -7.07 -3.61
CA LEU A 112 32.73 -6.70 -3.87
C LEU A 112 33.70 -7.41 -2.91
N THR A 113 33.33 -7.49 -1.63
CA THR A 113 34.11 -8.18 -0.60
C THR A 113 34.23 -9.68 -0.90
N ALA A 114 33.13 -10.32 -1.31
CA ALA A 114 33.13 -11.73 -1.69
C ALA A 114 34.00 -12.00 -2.93
N ILE A 115 33.94 -11.14 -3.94
CA ILE A 115 34.77 -11.24 -5.15
C ILE A 115 36.26 -11.16 -4.79
N SER A 116 36.66 -10.16 -3.99
CA SER A 116 38.05 -10.00 -3.56
C SER A 116 38.55 -11.22 -2.77
N ALA A 117 37.72 -11.77 -1.87
CA ALA A 117 38.08 -12.96 -1.10
C ALA A 117 38.26 -14.21 -1.98
N MET A 118 37.45 -14.36 -3.04
CA MET A 118 37.60 -15.45 -4.01
C MET A 118 38.91 -15.31 -4.81
N GLU A 119 39.23 -14.11 -5.28
CA GLU A 119 40.48 -13.85 -6.03
C GLU A 119 41.74 -14.11 -5.18
N GLU A 120 41.73 -13.72 -3.90
CA GLU A 120 42.83 -14.05 -2.97
C GLU A 120 43.02 -15.57 -2.76
N LEU A 121 41.94 -16.35 -2.80
CA LEU A 121 42.00 -17.81 -2.68
C LEU A 121 42.51 -18.47 -3.97
N GLU A 122 42.18 -17.93 -5.14
CA GLU A 122 42.68 -18.39 -6.44
C GLU A 122 44.16 -18.01 -6.68
N GLY A 123 44.57 -16.80 -6.27
CA GLY A 123 45.95 -16.32 -6.39
C GLY A 123 46.96 -17.11 -5.55
N LYS A 124 46.48 -17.85 -4.53
CA LYS A 124 47.26 -18.85 -3.80
C LYS A 124 47.31 -20.15 -4.63
N GLN A 125 48.13 -20.14 -5.69
CA GLN A 125 48.37 -21.23 -6.67
C GLN A 125 48.75 -22.60 -6.06
N THR A 126 48.98 -22.66 -4.75
CA THR A 126 49.25 -23.87 -3.98
C THR A 126 48.01 -24.69 -3.62
N THR A 127 46.80 -24.13 -3.55
CA THR A 127 45.63 -24.84 -3.00
C THR A 127 45.01 -25.85 -3.97
N LEU A 128 44.84 -25.52 -5.24
CA LEU A 128 44.24 -26.43 -6.24
C LEU A 128 45.14 -27.64 -6.55
N SER A 129 46.45 -27.41 -6.70
CA SER A 129 47.43 -28.48 -6.95
C SER A 129 47.71 -29.33 -5.69
N GLN A 130 47.67 -28.75 -4.48
CA GLN A 130 47.76 -29.53 -3.23
C GLN A 130 46.47 -30.31 -2.93
N MET A 131 45.29 -29.75 -3.20
CA MET A 131 44.01 -30.47 -3.03
C MET A 131 43.83 -31.58 -4.06
N GLN A 132 44.28 -31.39 -5.31
CA GLN A 132 44.37 -32.49 -6.30
C GLN A 132 45.30 -33.61 -5.81
N LYS A 133 46.49 -33.28 -5.29
CA LYS A 133 47.42 -34.27 -4.71
C LYS A 133 46.87 -35.01 -3.48
N LEU A 134 46.04 -34.36 -2.66
CA LEU A 134 45.37 -34.97 -1.50
C LEU A 134 44.17 -35.84 -1.88
N ASN A 135 43.46 -35.51 -2.96
CA ASN A 135 42.31 -36.30 -3.44
C ASN A 135 42.76 -37.48 -4.34
N GLU A 136 43.99 -37.44 -4.86
CA GLU A 136 44.63 -38.54 -5.59
C GLU A 136 45.26 -39.61 -4.69
N THR A 137 45.33 -39.40 -3.37
CA THR A 137 45.64 -40.51 -2.45
C THR A 137 44.39 -41.33 -2.20
N THR A 138 44.07 -42.19 -3.16
CA THR A 138 43.08 -43.26 -3.00
C THR A 138 43.56 -44.20 -1.88
N PRO A 139 42.87 -44.31 -0.72
CA PRO A 139 43.14 -45.42 0.18
C PRO A 139 42.73 -46.68 -0.58
N ARG A 140 43.59 -47.69 -0.59
CA ARG A 140 43.22 -49.01 -1.14
C ARG A 140 41.86 -49.38 -0.58
N ARG A 141 40.92 -49.69 -1.49
CA ARG A 141 39.60 -50.22 -1.18
C ARG A 141 39.74 -51.43 -0.26
N ASP A 142 39.58 -51.24 1.03
CA ASP A 142 39.23 -52.33 1.90
C ASP A 142 37.80 -52.76 1.56
N LYS A 143 37.59 -54.07 1.53
CA LYS A 143 36.40 -54.78 1.05
C LYS A 143 35.12 -54.53 1.90
N ILE A 144 35.02 -53.38 2.55
CA ILE A 144 33.89 -52.98 3.40
C ILE A 144 32.75 -52.39 2.55
N ASN A 145 33.05 -51.93 1.33
CA ASN A 145 32.08 -51.24 0.48
C ASN A 145 31.04 -52.18 -0.19
N GLU A 146 31.32 -53.49 -0.30
CA GLU A 146 30.37 -54.44 -0.91
C GLU A 146 29.23 -54.83 0.02
N HIS A 147 29.50 -54.94 1.33
CA HIS A 147 28.48 -55.25 2.32
C HIS A 147 27.57 -54.04 2.55
N TYR A 148 28.16 -52.85 2.57
CA TYR A 148 27.43 -51.58 2.66
C TYR A 148 26.58 -51.31 1.41
N LYS A 149 27.11 -51.55 0.20
CA LYS A 149 26.34 -51.42 -1.05
C LYS A 149 25.23 -52.46 -1.18
N ARG A 150 25.42 -53.69 -0.69
CA ARG A 150 24.34 -54.69 -0.59
C ARG A 150 23.26 -54.28 0.40
N ALA A 151 23.66 -53.78 1.58
CA ALA A 151 22.73 -53.31 2.59
C ALA A 151 21.96 -52.07 2.14
N LEU A 152 22.60 -51.13 1.42
CA LEU A 152 21.92 -49.96 0.84
C LEU A 152 20.94 -50.36 -0.26
N ARG A 153 21.31 -51.32 -1.12
CA ARG A 153 20.40 -51.86 -2.14
C ARG A 153 19.21 -52.58 -1.50
N SER A 154 19.44 -53.39 -0.47
CA SER A 154 18.35 -54.06 0.25
C SER A 154 17.46 -53.10 1.04
N TYR A 155 17.96 -51.93 1.48
CA TYR A 155 17.17 -50.89 2.16
C TYR A 155 16.35 -50.05 1.17
N LEU A 156 16.89 -49.79 -0.02
CA LEU A 156 16.24 -49.00 -1.08
C LEU A 156 15.25 -49.83 -1.92
N ASP A 157 15.37 -51.16 -1.90
CA ASP A 157 14.41 -52.08 -2.53
C ASP A 157 13.18 -52.38 -1.65
N VAL A 158 13.08 -51.80 -0.43
CA VAL A 158 11.88 -51.92 0.42
C VAL A 158 10.91 -50.76 0.12
N THR A 159 10.18 -50.86 -0.99
CA THR A 159 8.87 -50.19 -1.06
C THR A 159 7.89 -50.91 -0.13
N PRO A 160 6.98 -50.20 0.58
CA PRO A 160 5.95 -50.85 1.36
C PRO A 160 5.03 -51.61 0.41
N THR A 161 5.26 -52.91 0.28
CA THR A 161 4.33 -53.82 -0.36
C THR A 161 3.38 -54.26 0.74
N GLN A 162 2.18 -53.67 0.76
CA GLN A 162 1.04 -54.31 1.37
C GLN A 162 0.93 -55.72 0.79
N GLU A 163 1.01 -56.72 1.68
CA GLU A 163 0.58 -58.07 1.36
C GLU A 163 -0.91 -58.04 1.05
N THR A 164 -1.27 -58.30 -0.20
CA THR A 164 -2.61 -58.76 -0.55
C THR A 164 -2.49 -60.11 -1.25
N LYS A 165 -3.07 -61.14 -0.62
CA LYS A 165 -3.32 -62.46 -1.21
C LYS A 165 -4.44 -62.36 -2.26
N GLU A 166 -4.22 -62.98 -3.43
CA GLU A 166 -5.10 -63.75 -4.34
C GLU A 166 -6.60 -63.34 -4.48
N THR A 167 -7.32 -63.24 -5.61
CA THR A 167 -7.26 -63.44 -7.10
C THR A 167 -8.59 -62.83 -7.67
N PRO A 168 -8.90 -62.75 -9.00
CA PRO A 168 -8.08 -62.83 -10.22
C PRO A 168 -8.35 -61.78 -11.34
N LYS A 169 -7.38 -61.73 -12.28
CA LYS A 169 -7.47 -61.65 -13.77
C LYS A 169 -7.31 -60.32 -14.54
N GLN A 170 -6.27 -60.40 -15.41
CA GLN A 170 -6.13 -59.92 -16.80
C GLN A 170 -5.43 -58.55 -17.09
N SER A 171 -4.10 -58.61 -17.17
CA SER A 171 -3.18 -58.30 -18.30
C SER A 171 -3.65 -57.47 -19.52
N PRO A 172 -2.73 -56.92 -20.36
CA PRO A 172 -1.45 -56.23 -20.12
C PRO A 172 -1.34 -54.96 -21.05
N PRO A 173 -0.19 -54.51 -21.61
CA PRO A 173 0.46 -53.28 -21.13
C PRO A 173 0.88 -52.29 -22.25
N ARG A 174 1.72 -51.32 -21.84
CA ARG A 174 2.90 -50.77 -22.57
C ARG A 174 2.74 -49.54 -23.50
N SER A 175 3.38 -48.46 -23.00
CA SER A 175 4.60 -47.83 -23.56
C SER A 175 4.51 -46.62 -24.50
N LYS A 176 5.47 -45.72 -24.20
CA LYS A 176 6.36 -44.95 -25.09
C LYS A 176 5.92 -43.58 -25.61
N ARG A 177 6.79 -42.62 -25.26
CA ARG A 177 7.02 -41.30 -25.86
C ARG A 177 7.23 -41.36 -27.38
N GLN A 178 6.71 -40.35 -28.09
CA GLN A 178 7.26 -39.69 -29.30
C GLN A 178 6.79 -38.21 -29.22
N LEU A 179 7.58 -37.13 -29.36
CA LEU A 179 8.54 -36.66 -30.38
C LEU A 179 7.89 -36.60 -31.78
N PHE A 180 7.34 -35.41 -32.10
CA PHE A 180 6.67 -34.87 -33.32
C PHE A 180 6.93 -35.58 -34.69
N PRO A 181 6.19 -35.32 -35.82
CA PRO A 181 4.95 -34.57 -36.10
C PRO A 181 3.95 -35.27 -37.10
N ASP A 182 2.89 -34.53 -37.49
CA ASP A 182 2.17 -34.51 -38.81
C ASP A 182 0.91 -35.35 -39.16
N ALA A 183 -0.14 -34.57 -39.50
CA ALA A 183 -1.00 -34.59 -40.70
C ALA A 183 -2.33 -35.39 -40.82
N HIS A 184 -3.38 -34.63 -41.20
CA HIS A 184 -4.57 -34.95 -42.05
C HIS A 184 -5.67 -35.89 -41.47
N GLU A 185 -7.00 -35.70 -41.55
CA GLU A 185 -8.02 -34.83 -42.20
C GLU A 185 -9.23 -34.75 -41.22
N GLY A 186 -9.94 -33.63 -40.99
CA GLY A 186 -11.14 -33.14 -41.72
C GLY A 186 -12.42 -33.99 -41.53
N PRO A 187 -13.67 -33.45 -41.52
CA PRO A 187 -14.09 -32.03 -41.54
C PRO A 187 -15.28 -31.63 -40.62
N SER A 188 -15.55 -30.31 -40.63
CA SER A 188 -16.85 -29.61 -40.43
C SER A 188 -17.35 -29.44 -38.99
N GLY A 189 -17.72 -28.26 -38.49
CA GLY A 189 -17.74 -26.89 -39.00
C GLY A 189 -18.42 -26.00 -37.95
N ALA A 190 -17.95 -24.76 -37.78
CA ALA A 190 -18.69 -23.58 -37.27
C ALA A 190 -17.70 -22.49 -36.80
N ASP A 191 -17.72 -21.39 -37.54
CA ASP A 191 -17.23 -20.02 -37.32
C ASP A 191 -16.77 -19.60 -35.91
N ILE A 192 -15.49 -19.20 -35.80
CA ILE A 192 -14.96 -18.36 -34.71
C ILE A 192 -14.04 -17.28 -35.33
N PRO A 193 -14.24 -15.97 -35.05
CA PRO A 193 -13.44 -14.88 -35.63
C PRO A 193 -12.00 -14.79 -35.08
N GLU A 194 -11.08 -14.33 -35.95
CA GLU A 194 -9.65 -14.10 -35.71
C GLU A 194 -9.31 -13.22 -34.49
N PRO A 195 -8.21 -13.51 -33.75
CA PRO A 195 -7.64 -12.59 -32.77
C PRO A 195 -6.62 -11.64 -33.43
N GLU A 196 -6.84 -10.34 -33.25
CA GLU A 196 -5.93 -9.26 -33.66
C GLU A 196 -4.54 -9.33 -32.98
N PRO A 197 -3.48 -8.79 -33.61
CA PRO A 197 -2.12 -8.91 -33.12
C PRO A 197 -1.90 -8.10 -31.85
N ALA A 198 -1.35 -8.75 -30.83
CA ALA A 198 -0.90 -8.16 -29.58
C ALA A 198 0.16 -7.08 -29.83
N ALA A 199 -0.26 -5.83 -29.81
CA ALA A 199 0.64 -4.69 -29.65
C ALA A 199 1.24 -4.74 -28.24
N GLN A 200 2.47 -5.23 -28.14
CA GLN A 200 3.32 -5.06 -26.97
C GLN A 200 3.66 -3.57 -26.82
N SER A 201 2.80 -2.81 -26.15
CA SER A 201 3.15 -1.48 -25.66
C SER A 201 3.94 -1.64 -24.38
N SER A 202 5.27 -1.73 -24.50
CA SER A 202 6.22 -1.44 -23.43
C SER A 202 6.21 0.06 -23.12
N SER A 203 5.07 0.58 -22.68
CA SER A 203 5.02 1.89 -22.06
C SER A 203 5.41 1.72 -20.60
N GLY A 204 6.61 2.19 -20.22
CA GLY A 204 6.95 2.37 -18.81
C GLY A 204 5.87 3.23 -18.16
N MET A 205 4.93 2.58 -17.46
CA MET A 205 3.87 3.24 -16.75
C MET A 205 4.53 4.09 -15.66
N LYS A 206 4.56 5.41 -15.87
CA LYS A 206 4.80 6.35 -14.77
C LYS A 206 3.78 5.98 -13.68
N PRO A 207 4.20 5.84 -12.41
CA PRO A 207 3.27 5.48 -11.35
C PRO A 207 2.12 6.49 -11.34
N ALA A 208 0.89 5.98 -11.30
CA ALA A 208 -0.30 6.82 -11.29
C ALA A 208 -0.19 7.84 -10.14
N ARG A 209 -0.46 9.12 -10.44
CA ARG A 209 -0.37 10.18 -9.43
C ARG A 209 -1.30 9.86 -8.26
N LYS A 210 -0.75 9.83 -7.04
CA LYS A 210 -1.53 9.64 -5.81
C LYS A 210 -2.59 10.73 -5.71
N ARG A 211 -3.83 10.32 -5.44
CA ARG A 211 -4.92 11.24 -5.10
C ARG A 211 -4.89 11.54 -3.60
N PHE A 212 -5.33 12.72 -3.22
CA PHE A 212 -5.32 13.17 -1.82
C PHE A 212 -6.71 13.60 -1.37
N ARG A 213 -7.78 12.94 -1.85
CA ARG A 213 -9.09 13.10 -1.21
C ARG A 213 -9.04 12.38 0.14
N LEU A 214 -9.83 12.83 1.10
CA LEU A 214 -9.88 12.23 2.43
C LEU A 214 -10.11 10.70 2.37
N CYS A 215 -11.05 10.23 1.55
CA CYS A 215 -11.30 8.80 1.36
C CYS A 215 -10.07 8.05 0.84
N ASP A 216 -9.34 8.63 -0.13
CA ASP A 216 -8.14 7.99 -0.69
C ASP A 216 -7.01 7.89 0.35
N ILE A 217 -6.87 8.91 1.21
CA ILE A 217 -5.86 8.93 2.28
C ILE A 217 -6.23 7.91 3.36
N TYR A 218 -7.50 7.88 3.75
CA TYR A 218 -8.02 6.94 4.74
C TYR A 218 -7.85 5.49 4.27
N GLU A 219 -8.28 5.18 3.04
CA GLU A 219 -8.19 3.82 2.48
C GLU A 219 -6.74 3.36 2.35
N ARG A 220 -5.81 4.24 1.95
CA ARG A 220 -4.37 3.91 1.95
C ARG A 220 -3.81 3.63 3.34
N SER A 221 -4.31 4.33 4.37
CA SER A 221 -3.80 4.20 5.74
C SER A 221 -4.35 2.99 6.48
N PHE A 222 -5.59 2.58 6.16
CA PHE A 222 -6.32 1.57 6.93
C PHE A 222 -6.78 0.34 6.11
N GLY A 223 -6.62 0.35 4.79
CA GLY A 223 -7.00 -0.76 3.90
C GLY A 223 -8.50 -0.92 3.67
N GLU A 224 -9.33 -0.05 4.25
CA GLU A 224 -10.79 -0.04 4.10
C GLU A 224 -11.30 1.40 3.84
N PRO A 225 -12.41 1.57 3.13
CA PRO A 225 -13.03 2.88 2.95
C PRO A 225 -13.70 3.37 4.25
N PRO A 226 -13.85 4.70 4.44
CA PRO A 226 -14.55 5.25 5.60
C PRO A 226 -16.04 4.90 5.60
N LYS A 227 -16.56 4.44 6.74
CA LYS A 227 -17.93 3.90 6.87
C LYS A 227 -19.06 4.91 6.71
N CYS A 228 -18.83 6.17 7.08
CA CYS A 228 -19.85 7.24 7.07
C CYS A 228 -19.32 8.47 6.34
N ALA A 229 -18.78 8.27 5.13
CA ALA A 229 -18.32 9.38 4.31
C ALA A 229 -19.47 10.37 4.05
N HIS A 230 -19.14 11.66 3.91
CA HIS A 230 -20.07 12.74 3.60
C HIS A 230 -21.07 13.11 4.70
N TYR A 231 -20.88 12.55 5.90
CA TYR A 231 -21.48 13.03 7.14
C TYR A 231 -20.42 13.79 7.92
N ALA A 232 -20.75 14.99 8.42
CA ALA A 232 -19.78 15.87 9.10
C ALA A 232 -19.00 15.15 10.21
N GLU A 233 -19.68 14.43 11.10
CA GLU A 233 -19.03 13.65 12.16
C GLU A 233 -18.17 12.49 11.60
N GLY A 234 -18.65 11.82 10.55
CA GLY A 234 -17.94 10.72 9.91
C GLY A 234 -16.64 11.18 9.24
N ASP A 235 -16.69 12.30 8.53
CA ASP A 235 -15.54 12.90 7.86
C ASP A 235 -14.53 13.46 8.89
N VAL A 236 -15.00 14.09 9.98
CA VAL A 236 -14.12 14.53 11.09
C VAL A 236 -13.44 13.33 11.76
N LYS A 237 -14.16 12.23 12.01
CA LYS A 237 -13.56 11.00 12.57
C LYS A 237 -12.53 10.38 11.62
N ALA A 238 -12.81 10.38 10.32
CA ALA A 238 -11.87 9.88 9.31
C ALA A 238 -10.60 10.74 9.27
N LEU A 239 -10.74 12.07 9.28
CA LEU A 239 -9.62 13.01 9.32
C LEU A 239 -8.79 12.85 10.60
N LEU A 240 -9.45 12.73 11.75
CA LEU A 240 -8.79 12.50 13.04
C LEU A 240 -7.98 11.20 13.02
N LYS A 241 -8.54 10.10 12.51
CA LYS A 241 -7.81 8.84 12.37
C LYS A 241 -6.59 8.98 11.47
N CYS A 242 -6.70 9.68 10.34
CA CYS A 242 -5.56 9.95 9.47
C CYS A 242 -4.49 10.77 10.22
N ALA A 243 -4.88 11.82 10.96
CA ALA A 243 -3.95 12.60 11.76
C ALA A 243 -3.21 11.75 12.81
N ILE A 244 -3.94 10.87 13.52
CA ILE A 244 -3.35 9.94 14.48
C ILE A 244 -2.35 8.98 13.82
N ALA A 245 -2.66 8.46 12.62
CA ALA A 245 -1.76 7.56 11.90
C ALA A 245 -0.42 8.22 11.52
N HIS A 246 -0.42 9.54 11.27
CA HIS A 246 0.79 10.31 11.00
C HIS A 246 1.49 10.83 12.27
N GLY A 247 0.79 10.84 13.41
CA GLY A 247 1.37 11.04 14.74
C GLY A 247 2.13 12.36 14.89
N PRO A 248 3.37 12.35 15.44
CA PRO A 248 4.14 13.57 15.71
C PRO A 248 4.41 14.42 14.47
N ASN A 249 4.59 13.81 13.30
CA ASN A 249 4.87 14.55 12.06
C ASN A 249 3.68 15.43 11.65
N PHE A 250 2.45 14.99 11.95
CA PHE A 250 1.26 15.81 11.73
C PHE A 250 1.28 17.06 12.63
N VAL A 251 1.59 16.88 13.91
CA VAL A 251 1.61 17.96 14.90
C VAL A 251 2.70 18.97 14.58
N ALA A 252 3.93 18.51 14.30
CA ALA A 252 5.05 19.38 13.97
C ALA A 252 4.76 20.24 12.72
N TYR A 253 4.20 19.63 11.67
CA TYR A 253 3.78 20.37 10.48
C TYR A 253 2.68 21.39 10.81
N ALA A 254 1.74 21.02 11.69
CA ALA A 254 0.65 21.91 12.10
C ALA A 254 1.17 23.12 12.88
N GLU A 255 2.09 22.92 13.82
CA GLU A 255 2.71 24.00 14.58
C GLU A 255 3.47 24.98 13.67
N GLU A 256 4.16 24.49 12.64
CA GLU A 256 4.94 25.32 11.71
C GLU A 256 4.06 26.11 10.72
N HIS A 257 2.95 25.53 10.27
CA HIS A 257 2.18 26.06 9.14
C HIS A 257 0.75 26.54 9.49
N CYS A 258 0.32 26.42 10.74
CA CYS A 258 -0.94 26.99 11.15
C CYS A 258 -0.94 28.52 11.00
N VAL A 259 -2.09 29.07 10.65
CA VAL A 259 -2.29 30.52 10.53
C VAL A 259 -3.41 30.94 11.48
N ARG A 260 -3.40 32.19 11.95
CA ARG A 260 -4.53 32.69 12.74
C ARG A 260 -5.79 32.70 11.88
N PHE A 261 -6.90 32.26 12.46
CA PHE A 261 -8.17 32.21 11.72
C PHE A 261 -8.66 33.61 11.33
N SER A 262 -8.39 34.62 12.16
CA SER A 262 -8.66 36.03 11.84
C SER A 262 -7.92 36.50 10.58
N ASP A 263 -6.63 36.16 10.48
CA ASP A 263 -5.74 36.54 9.37
C ASP A 263 -5.99 35.74 8.09
N PHE A 264 -6.77 34.65 8.16
CA PHE A 264 -7.07 33.81 7.00
C PHE A 264 -7.92 34.58 5.97
N SER A 265 -7.30 35.03 4.88
CA SER A 265 -8.00 35.47 3.68
C SER A 265 -7.90 34.36 2.64
N GLY A 266 -8.93 33.53 2.51
CA GLY A 266 -8.89 32.45 1.51
C GLY A 266 -8.70 33.03 0.10
N LYS A 267 -7.96 32.29 -0.74
CA LYS A 267 -7.81 32.64 -2.15
C LYS A 267 -9.08 32.16 -2.87
N MET A 268 -9.92 33.11 -3.31
CA MET A 268 -11.01 32.82 -4.26
C MET A 268 -10.43 32.36 -5.59
#